data_AF-A0A286EU06-F1
#
_entry.id   AF-A0A286EU06-F1
#
_cell.length_a   1.000
_cell.length_b   1.000
_cell.length_c   1.000
_cell.angle_alpha   90.00
_cell.angle_beta   90.00
_cell.angle_gamma   90.00
#
_symmetry.space_group_name_H-M   'P 1'
#
loop_
_entity.id
_entity.type
_entity.pdbx_description
1 polymer ?
#
loop_
_entity_poly.entity_id
_entity_poly.type
_entity_poly.pdbx_seq_one_letter_code
_entity_poly.pdbx_strand_id
1 'polypeptide(L)'
;MSETTDGSEPLGSVADEASKLFAAMQDWAAHNLGDASHIATGAPECTWCPICQVISVLRGDRPEVSEKIATAATAAVEALRALLEAATTRPTTQRPVQHISFGDSASE
;
A
#
# COMPACT_ATOMS: atom_id res chain seq x y z
N MET A 1 -16.50 -12.48 37.95
CA MET A 1 -16.40 -11.34 37.01
C MET A 1 -14.96 -10.88 37.06
N SER A 2 -14.14 -11.33 36.11
CA SER A 2 -12.76 -10.86 35.98
C SER A 2 -12.78 -9.77 34.93
N GLU A 3 -12.44 -8.56 35.36
CA GLU A 3 -12.28 -7.38 34.53
C GLU A 3 -11.23 -7.66 33.44
N THR A 4 -11.64 -7.51 32.19
CA THR A 4 -10.73 -7.42 31.04
C THR A 4 -10.02 -6.08 31.11
N THR A 5 -8.82 -6.08 31.69
CA THR A 5 -7.88 -4.95 31.62
C THR A 5 -7.48 -4.72 30.17
N ASP A 6 -7.73 -3.50 29.72
CA ASP A 6 -7.32 -2.90 28.46
C ASP A 6 -5.84 -3.15 28.16
N GLY A 7 -5.58 -3.96 27.12
CA GLY A 7 -4.26 -4.24 26.60
C GLY A 7 -3.85 -3.19 25.57
N SER A 8 -3.58 -1.97 26.02
CA SER A 8 -2.95 -0.95 25.17
C SER A 8 -1.43 -1.06 25.32
N GLU A 9 -0.80 -1.95 24.55
CA GLU A 9 0.66 -2.00 24.43
C GLU A 9 1.17 -0.65 23.87
N PRO A 10 2.21 -0.04 24.48
CA PRO A 10 2.77 1.21 23.98
C PRO A 10 3.40 0.97 22.61
N LEU A 11 2.75 1.47 21.57
CA LEU A 11 3.27 1.47 20.21
C LEU A 11 4.66 2.16 20.22
N GLY A 12 5.65 1.50 19.61
CA GLY A 12 6.96 2.11 19.38
C GLY A 12 6.86 3.36 18.50
N SER A 13 7.99 4.00 18.21
CA SER A 13 8.00 5.10 17.25
C SER A 13 7.39 4.64 15.92
N VAL A 14 6.59 5.50 15.26
CA VAL A 14 6.06 5.24 13.91
C VAL A 14 7.18 4.87 12.94
N ALA A 15 8.38 5.44 13.12
CA ALA A 15 9.54 5.10 12.31
C ALA A 15 9.99 3.64 12.52
N ASP A 16 9.96 3.15 13.75
CA ASP A 16 10.36 1.78 14.07
C ASP A 16 9.35 0.78 13.49
N GLU A 17 8.06 1.03 13.62
CA GLU A 17 7.02 0.18 13.04
C GLU A 17 7.02 0.20 11.50
N ALA A 18 7.28 1.36 10.89
CA ALA A 18 7.45 1.46 9.44
C ALA A 18 8.66 0.66 8.94
N SER A 19 9.75 0.64 9.71
CA SER A 19 10.95 -0.14 9.36
C SER A 19 10.69 -1.65 9.41
N LYS A 20 9.93 -2.11 10.42
CA LYS A 20 9.52 -3.52 10.55
C LYS A 20 8.61 -3.94 9.39
N LEU A 21 7.63 -3.10 9.04
CA LEU A 21 6.74 -3.34 7.90
C LEU A 21 7.54 -3.44 6.60
N PHE A 22 8.47 -2.50 6.38
CA PHE A 22 9.28 -2.49 5.18
C PHE A 22 10.18 -3.73 5.07
N ALA A 23 10.78 -4.16 6.19
CA ALA A 23 11.56 -5.39 6.24
C ALA A 23 10.71 -6.63 5.94
N ALA A 24 9.52 -6.74 6.54
CA ALA A 24 8.60 -7.85 6.27
C ALA A 24 8.15 -7.88 4.79
N MET A 25 7.91 -6.72 4.19
CA MET A 25 7.55 -6.60 2.79
C MET A 25 8.70 -6.98 1.85
N GLN A 26 9.95 -6.61 2.18
CA GLN A 26 11.13 -7.03 1.42
C GLN A 26 11.34 -8.55 1.49
N ASP A 27 11.17 -9.15 2.67
CA ASP A 27 11.32 -10.59 2.89
C ASP A 27 10.26 -11.37 2.10
N TRP A 28 8.99 -10.95 2.19
CA TRP A 28 7.91 -11.51 1.36
C TRP A 28 8.21 -11.39 -0.13
N ALA A 29 8.69 -10.23 -0.59
CA ALA A 29 9.00 -10.02 -2.00
C ALA A 29 10.15 -10.94 -2.46
N ALA A 30 11.20 -11.11 -1.66
CA ALA A 30 12.29 -12.03 -1.97
C ALA A 30 11.80 -13.48 -2.09
N HIS A 31 10.90 -13.90 -1.19
CA HIS A 31 10.35 -15.26 -1.18
C HIS A 31 9.36 -15.51 -2.34
N ASN A 32 8.48 -14.55 -2.63
CA ASN A 32 7.39 -14.72 -3.59
C ASN A 32 7.77 -14.37 -5.03
N LEU A 33 8.80 -13.53 -5.23
CA LEU A 33 9.23 -13.10 -6.57
C LEU A 33 10.52 -13.79 -7.04
N GLY A 34 11.28 -14.41 -6.13
CA GLY A 34 12.54 -15.09 -6.45
C GLY A 34 12.40 -16.32 -7.35
N ASP A 35 11.26 -17.02 -7.29
CA ASP A 35 10.98 -18.26 -8.04
C ASP A 35 10.06 -18.05 -9.25
N ALA A 36 10.12 -16.86 -9.86
CA ALA A 36 9.30 -16.53 -11.02
C ALA A 36 9.73 -17.30 -12.30
N SER A 37 10.86 -18.00 -12.32
CA SER A 37 11.43 -18.65 -13.51
C SER A 37 10.50 -19.63 -14.25
N HIS A 38 9.50 -20.20 -13.57
CA HIS A 38 8.53 -21.14 -14.14
C HIS A 38 7.17 -20.53 -14.53
N ILE A 39 6.93 -19.25 -14.27
CA ILE A 39 5.67 -18.55 -14.55
C ILE A 39 5.85 -17.65 -15.79
N ALA A 40 4.79 -17.31 -16.53
CA ALA A 40 4.87 -16.35 -17.64
C ALA A 40 5.95 -16.70 -18.69
N THR A 41 6.02 -17.96 -19.12
CA THR A 41 7.00 -18.46 -20.10
C THR A 41 6.65 -18.11 -21.56
N GLY A 42 5.64 -17.27 -21.78
CA GLY A 42 5.14 -16.91 -23.10
C GLY A 42 4.10 -17.87 -23.69
N ALA A 43 3.60 -18.82 -22.90
CA ALA A 43 2.48 -19.67 -23.30
C ALA A 43 1.22 -18.81 -23.60
N PRO A 44 0.31 -19.24 -24.52
CA PRO A 44 -0.83 -18.42 -24.94
C PRO A 44 -1.76 -18.04 -23.77
N GLU A 45 -1.83 -18.87 -22.73
CA GLU A 45 -2.52 -18.60 -21.48
C GLU A 45 -1.96 -17.41 -20.68
N CYS A 46 -0.68 -17.09 -20.86
CA CYS A 46 -0.04 -15.97 -20.19
C CYS A 46 -0.40 -14.60 -20.79
N THR A 47 -1.07 -14.56 -21.95
CA THR A 47 -1.46 -13.31 -22.61
C THR A 47 -2.72 -12.66 -22.04
N TRP A 48 -3.57 -13.43 -21.36
CA TRP A 48 -4.82 -12.95 -20.76
C TRP A 48 -4.82 -12.96 -19.23
N CYS A 49 -3.83 -13.59 -18.60
CA CYS A 49 -3.69 -13.59 -17.15
C CYS A 49 -3.05 -12.25 -16.67
N PRO A 50 -3.74 -11.45 -15.84
CA PRO A 50 -3.22 -10.16 -15.37
C PRO A 50 -1.95 -10.29 -14.54
N ILE A 51 -1.79 -11.39 -13.79
CA ILE A 51 -0.59 -11.66 -13.00
C ILE A 51 0.60 -11.96 -13.93
N CYS A 52 0.42 -12.79 -14.96
CA CYS A 52 1.49 -13.09 -15.91
C CYS A 52 1.97 -11.83 -16.65
N GLN A 53 1.06 -10.93 -16.99
CA GLN A 53 1.38 -9.68 -17.67
C GLN A 53 2.24 -8.75 -16.79
N VAL A 54 1.94 -8.66 -15.49
CA VAL A 54 2.75 -7.92 -14.52
C VAL A 54 4.15 -8.52 -14.39
N ILE A 55 4.25 -9.85 -14.32
CA ILE A 55 5.54 -10.55 -14.20
C ILE A 55 6.43 -10.33 -15.43
N SER A 56 5.89 -10.40 -16.65
CA SER A 56 6.67 -10.10 -17.87
C SER A 56 7.20 -8.67 -17.92
N VAL A 57 6.45 -7.70 -17.37
CA VAL A 57 6.92 -6.32 -17.22
C VAL A 57 8.06 -6.23 -16.21
N LEU A 58 7.92 -6.90 -15.05
CA LEU A 58 8.96 -6.93 -14.01
C LEU A 58 10.26 -7.60 -14.48
N ARG A 59 10.18 -8.58 -15.38
CA ARG A 59 11.36 -9.20 -16.00
C ARG A 59 12.02 -8.36 -17.10
N GLY A 60 11.34 -7.33 -17.59
CA GLY A 60 11.86 -6.54 -18.70
C GLY A 60 11.79 -7.24 -20.06
N ASP A 61 10.86 -8.20 -20.24
CA ASP A 61 10.64 -8.90 -21.52
C ASP A 61 10.23 -7.93 -22.67
N ARG A 62 9.92 -6.66 -22.34
CA ARG A 62 9.58 -5.58 -23.27
C ARG A 62 10.37 -4.31 -22.94
N PRO A 63 11.56 -4.11 -23.51
CA PRO A 63 12.42 -2.98 -23.16
C PRO A 63 11.78 -1.62 -23.40
N GLU A 64 10.95 -1.45 -24.44
CA GLU A 64 10.29 -0.17 -24.70
C GLU A 64 9.22 0.18 -23.63
N VAL A 65 8.56 -0.84 -23.06
CA VAL A 65 7.54 -0.64 -22.02
C VAL A 65 8.20 -0.30 -20.69
N SER A 66 9.34 -0.92 -20.38
CA SER A 66 10.11 -0.64 -19.16
C SER A 66 10.60 0.81 -19.11
N GLU A 67 11.07 1.38 -20.23
CA GLU A 67 11.48 2.80 -20.28
C GLU A 67 10.32 3.77 -20.03
N LYS A 68 9.15 3.49 -20.61
CA LYS A 68 7.95 4.31 -20.39
C LYS A 68 7.46 4.20 -18.95
N ILE A 69 7.54 3.02 -18.36
CA ILE A 69 7.22 2.82 -16.94
C ILE A 69 8.22 3.52 -16.04
N ALA A 70 9.53 3.48 -16.34
CA ALA A 70 10.53 4.20 -15.55
C ALA A 70 10.26 5.71 -15.54
N THR A 71 9.95 6.28 -16.70
CA THR A 71 9.58 7.70 -16.83
C THR A 71 8.29 8.02 -16.05
N ALA A 72 7.26 7.19 -16.19
CA ALA A 72 6.00 7.36 -15.47
C ALA A 72 6.18 7.18 -13.95
N ALA A 73 7.05 6.27 -13.53
CA ALA A 73 7.39 6.05 -12.13
C ALA A 73 8.07 7.29 -11.54
N THR A 74 9.02 7.91 -12.25
CA THR A 74 9.64 9.18 -11.79
C THR A 74 8.58 10.27 -11.58
N ALA A 75 7.70 10.47 -12.55
CA ALA A 75 6.59 11.44 -12.42
C ALA A 75 5.65 11.10 -11.25
N ALA A 76 5.37 9.82 -11.03
CA ALA A 76 4.56 9.36 -9.91
C ALA A 76 5.25 9.62 -8.55
N VAL A 77 6.56 9.42 -8.43
CA VAL A 77 7.31 9.73 -7.20
C VAL A 77 7.31 11.23 -6.93
N GLU A 78 7.47 12.07 -7.95
CA GLU A 78 7.38 13.53 -7.82
C GLU A 78 6.00 13.97 -7.33
N ALA A 79 4.93 13.43 -7.92
CA ALA A 79 3.56 13.68 -7.49
C ALA A 79 3.32 13.23 -6.04
N LEU A 80 3.84 12.06 -5.66
CA LEU A 80 3.73 11.54 -4.29
C LEU A 80 4.44 12.44 -3.27
N ARG A 81 5.63 12.96 -3.61
CA ARG A 81 6.34 13.92 -2.75
C ARG A 81 5.55 15.22 -2.57
N ALA A 82 4.97 15.75 -3.65
CA ALA A 82 4.13 16.94 -3.59
C ALA A 82 2.91 16.73 -2.68
N LEU A 83 2.30 15.54 -2.72
CA LEU A 83 1.19 15.18 -1.82
C LEU A 83 1.63 15.04 -0.36
N LEU A 84 2.79 14.43 -0.10
CA LEU A 84 3.34 14.30 1.26
C LEU A 84 3.64 15.68 1.87
N GLU A 85 4.25 16.57 1.09
CA GLU A 85 4.53 17.95 1.52
C GLU A 85 3.24 18.74 1.79
N ALA A 86 2.21 18.53 0.95
CA ALA A 86 0.90 19.12 1.17
C ALA A 86 0.22 18.54 2.44
N ALA A 87 0.45 17.27 2.75
CA ALA A 87 -0.11 16.62 3.93
C ALA A 87 0.57 17.08 5.23
N THR A 88 1.88 17.32 5.22
CA THR A 88 2.62 17.88 6.38
C THR A 88 2.33 19.36 6.61
N THR A 89 2.07 20.12 5.54
CA THR A 89 1.71 21.54 5.59
C THR A 89 0.26 21.77 6.01
N ARG A 90 -0.57 20.71 6.12
CA ARG A 90 -2.00 20.87 6.35
C ARG A 90 -2.24 21.46 7.75
N PRO A 91 -2.80 22.68 7.88
CA PRO A 91 -3.24 23.17 9.18
C PRO A 91 -4.33 22.24 9.70
N THR A 92 -4.25 21.90 10.99
CA THR A 92 -5.21 21.11 11.76
C THR A 92 -6.54 21.84 11.90
N THR A 93 -7.22 22.11 10.79
CA THR A 93 -8.66 22.35 10.83
C THR A 93 -9.32 20.98 10.83
N GLN A 94 -9.29 20.33 12.00
CA GLN A 94 -10.24 19.27 12.31
C GLN A 94 -11.62 19.83 11.96
N ARG A 95 -12.21 19.37 10.85
CA ARG A 95 -13.64 19.53 10.65
C ARG A 95 -14.28 18.76 11.80
N PRO A 96 -14.99 19.41 12.72
CA PRO A 96 -15.66 18.70 13.79
C PRO A 96 -16.61 17.69 13.12
N VAL A 97 -16.38 16.41 13.37
CA VAL A 97 -17.32 15.35 13.00
C VAL A 97 -18.63 15.74 13.66
N GLN A 98 -19.67 15.98 12.86
CA GLN A 98 -20.98 16.26 13.41
C GLN A 98 -21.49 14.97 14.04
N HIS A 99 -21.49 14.95 15.37
CA HIS A 99 -22.19 13.93 16.12
C HIS A 99 -23.69 14.10 15.83
N ILE A 100 -24.22 13.15 15.06
CA ILE A 100 -25.64 13.03 14.81
C ILE A 100 -26.23 12.49 16.11
N SER A 101 -26.83 13.36 16.93
CA SER A 101 -27.64 12.90 18.06
C SER A 101 -28.90 12.26 17.48
N PHE A 102 -28.97 10.93 17.55
CA PHE A 102 -30.22 10.20 17.41
C PHE A 102 -31.06 10.52 18.65
N GLY A 103 -32.01 11.44 18.49
CA GLY A 103 -32.99 11.74 19.51
C GLY A 103 -33.83 10.51 19.82
N ASP A 104 -33.90 10.18 21.10
CA ASP A 104 -34.89 9.32 21.72
C ASP A 104 -36.29 9.86 21.38
N SER A 105 -36.84 9.44 20.24
CA SER A 105 -38.23 9.65 19.86
C SER A 105 -38.89 8.28 19.71
N ALA A 106 -38.97 7.58 20.83
CA ALA A 106 -39.81 6.41 21.03
C ALA A 106 -40.32 6.41 22.48
N SER A 107 -41.07 7.45 22.84
CA SER A 107 -41.98 7.44 23.98
C SER A 107 -43.29 8.06 23.52
N GLU A 108 -44.18 7.24 22.96
CA GLU A 108 -45.63 7.12 23.29
C GLU A 108 -46.37 6.20 22.31
#